data_AF-A0A1S9U8I7-F1
#
_entry.id   AF-A0A1S9U8I7-F1
#
_cell.length_a   1.000
_cell.length_b   1.000
_cell.length_c   1.000
_cell.angle_alpha   90.00
_cell.angle_beta   90.00
_cell.angle_gamma   90.00
#
_symmetry.space_group_name_H-M   'P 1'
#
loop_
_entity.id
_entity.type
_entity.pdbx_description
1 polymer ?
#
loop_
_entity_poly.entity_id
_entity_poly.type
_entity_poly.pdbx_seq_one_letter_code
_entity_poly.pdbx_strand_id
1 'polypeptide(L)'
;MIMQRMSFERPTDHYDERLYSIDEKICALLKERKELSNGNPGFPPDEATSNWAKQYGFYPNYLNSLFSSMMDEEEFKPRVEPAKFKKHIPVLKTYERNGTVYTVTFIRQYSN
;
A
#
# COMPACT_ATOMS: atom_id res chain seq x y z
N MET A 1 -4.92 -16.88 -2.73
CA MET A 1 -4.54 -17.10 -1.32
C MET A 1 -4.94 -15.86 -0.54
N ILE A 2 -5.75 -16.02 0.51
CA ILE A 2 -6.02 -14.93 1.46
C ILE A 2 -4.76 -14.81 2.32
N MET A 3 -3.98 -13.75 2.13
CA MET A 3 -2.86 -13.46 3.03
C MET A 3 -3.47 -12.97 4.34
N GLN A 4 -3.67 -13.88 5.31
CA GLN A 4 -3.79 -13.47 6.70
C GLN A 4 -2.53 -12.67 7.02
N ARG A 5 -2.69 -11.40 7.40
CA ARG A 5 -1.56 -10.58 7.83
C ARG A 5 -1.11 -11.13 9.18
N MET A 6 -0.17 -12.07 9.14
CA MET A 6 0.65 -12.41 10.31
C MET A 6 1.22 -11.09 10.85
N SER A 7 1.30 -10.94 12.16
CA SER A 7 2.08 -9.87 12.77
C SER A 7 3.43 -9.80 12.06
N PHE A 8 3.85 -8.62 11.63
CA PHE A 8 5.17 -8.49 11.01
C PHE A 8 6.21 -8.89 12.06
N GLU A 9 6.80 -10.06 11.89
CA GLU A 9 7.92 -10.52 12.69
C GLU A 9 9.18 -9.91 12.10
N ARG A 10 10.00 -9.31 12.97
CA ARG A 10 11.28 -8.75 12.53
C ARG A 10 12.10 -9.88 11.90
N PRO A 11 12.65 -9.70 10.69
CA PRO A 11 13.44 -10.74 10.04
C PRO A 11 14.77 -11.01 10.76
N THR A 12 15.19 -10.09 11.64
CA THR A 12 16.39 -10.20 12.48
C THR A 12 16.26 -9.35 13.74
N ASP A 13 16.90 -9.81 14.82
CA ASP A 13 17.05 -9.04 16.07
C ASP A 13 18.09 -7.93 15.93
N HIS A 14 19.02 -8.07 14.98
CA HIS A 14 20.06 -7.08 14.75
C HIS A 14 19.49 -5.76 14.22
N TYR A 15 19.87 -4.66 14.86
CA TYR A 15 19.62 -3.29 14.41
C TYR A 15 20.83 -2.43 14.77
N ASP A 16 21.31 -1.62 13.83
CA ASP A 16 22.38 -0.65 14.08
C ASP A 16 21.78 0.63 14.68
N GLU A 17 21.90 0.80 15.99
CA GLU A 17 21.29 1.92 16.72
C GLU A 17 21.74 3.30 16.22
N ARG A 18 22.88 3.39 15.53
CA ARG A 18 23.33 4.64 14.92
C ARG A 18 22.35 5.15 13.85
N LEU A 19 21.54 4.26 13.28
CA LEU A 19 20.53 4.57 12.27
C LEU A 19 19.24 5.16 12.85
N TYR A 20 19.02 5.07 14.17
CA TYR A 20 17.74 5.46 14.79
C TYR A 20 17.28 6.87 14.42
N SER A 21 18.18 7.84 14.56
CA SER A 21 17.89 9.25 14.22
C SER A 21 17.66 9.49 12.72
N ILE A 22 18.21 8.63 11.86
CA ILE A 22 18.03 8.70 10.40
C ILE A 22 16.68 8.09 10.05
N ASP A 23 16.34 6.94 10.62
CA ASP A 23 15.08 6.24 10.37
C ASP A 23 13.87 7.08 10.83
N GLU A 24 13.99 7.76 11.99
CA GLU A 24 12.97 8.70 12.45
C GLU A 24 12.79 9.88 11.47
N LYS A 25 13.89 10.41 10.91
CA LYS A 25 13.83 11.47 9.89
C LYS A 25 13.19 10.97 8.59
N ILE A 26 13.45 9.72 8.19
CA ILE A 26 12.76 9.11 7.05
C ILE A 26 11.25 9.09 7.32
N CYS A 27 10.80 8.68 8.51
CA CYS A 27 9.38 8.72 8.86
C CYS A 27 8.79 10.14 8.80
N ALA A 28 9.52 11.15 9.28
CA ALA A 28 9.08 12.54 9.20
C ALA A 28 8.94 13.03 7.74
N LEU A 29 9.91 12.70 6.88
CA LEU A 29 9.87 13.04 5.46
C LEU A 29 8.74 12.31 4.71
N LEU A 30 8.44 11.06 5.08
CA LEU A 30 7.30 10.33 4.53
C LEU A 30 5.97 11.03 4.88
N LYS A 31 5.83 11.49 6.12
CA LYS A 31 4.66 12.25 6.55
C LYS A 31 4.52 13.56 5.76
N GLU A 32 5.60 14.32 5.64
CA GLU A 32 5.61 15.57 4.87
C GLU A 32 5.22 15.32 3.41
N ARG A 33 5.81 14.30 2.77
CA ARG A 33 5.48 13.90 1.39
C ARG A 33 3.99 13.59 1.23
N LYS A 34 3.40 12.84 2.18
CA LYS A 34 1.99 12.46 2.18
C LYS A 34 1.06 13.68 2.28
N GLU A 35 1.38 14.59 3.19
CA GLU A 35 0.61 15.81 3.42
C GLU A 35 0.67 16.75 2.19
N LEU A 36 1.85 16.92 1.60
CA LEU A 36 2.04 17.73 0.38
C LEU A 36 1.34 17.14 -0.84
N SER A 37 1.33 15.82 -0.99
CA SER A 37 0.70 15.17 -2.14
C SER A 37 -0.81 14.93 -1.99
N ASN A 38 -1.39 15.22 -0.82
CA ASN A 38 -2.79 14.94 -0.50
C ASN A 38 -3.22 13.50 -0.85
N GLY A 39 -2.38 12.52 -0.49
CA GLY A 39 -2.64 11.10 -0.78
C GLY A 39 -2.49 10.69 -2.25
N ASN A 40 -2.02 11.58 -3.14
CA ASN A 40 -1.73 11.26 -4.54
C ASN A 40 -0.27 11.59 -4.91
N PRO A 41 0.71 10.81 -4.42
CA PRO A 41 2.12 11.15 -4.55
C PRO A 41 2.73 10.92 -5.94
N GLY A 42 2.08 10.16 -6.82
CA GLY A 42 2.64 9.75 -8.10
C GLY A 42 3.99 9.02 -7.98
N PHE A 43 4.76 9.06 -9.05
CA PHE A 43 6.07 8.40 -9.17
C PHE A 43 7.12 9.40 -9.69
N PRO A 44 8.36 9.43 -9.15
CA PRO A 44 9.41 10.32 -9.64
C PRO A 44 9.80 10.04 -11.10
N PRO A 45 10.19 11.05 -11.89
CA PRO A 45 10.68 10.84 -13.26
C PRO A 45 11.96 9.99 -13.30
N ASP A 46 12.11 9.16 -14.34
CA ASP A 46 13.26 8.26 -14.52
C ASP A 46 14.61 8.99 -14.47
N GLU A 47 14.68 10.18 -15.08
CA GLU A 47 15.89 11.00 -15.09
C GLU A 47 16.28 11.44 -13.67
N ALA A 48 15.31 11.85 -12.85
CA ALA A 48 15.55 12.26 -11.47
C ALA A 48 16.07 11.07 -10.64
N THR A 49 15.41 9.90 -10.76
CA THR A 49 15.83 8.70 -10.04
C THR A 49 17.22 8.22 -10.46
N SER A 50 17.56 8.27 -11.75
CA SER A 50 18.89 7.94 -12.26
C SER A 50 19.97 8.89 -11.74
N ASN A 51 19.67 10.19 -11.73
CA ASN A 51 20.60 11.20 -11.22
C ASN A 51 20.84 11.06 -9.71
N TRP A 52 19.79 10.86 -8.91
CA TRP A 52 19.93 10.62 -7.48
C TRP A 52 20.66 9.31 -7.18
N ALA A 53 20.38 8.25 -7.94
CA ALA A 53 21.10 6.98 -7.81
C ALA A 53 22.60 7.18 -8.00
N LYS A 54 23.01 7.89 -9.05
CA LYS A 54 24.42 8.22 -9.30
C LYS A 54 25.01 9.11 -8.20
N GLN A 55 24.28 10.15 -7.78
CA GLN A 55 24.75 11.14 -6.80
C GLN A 55 25.01 10.52 -5.43
N TYR A 56 24.10 9.65 -4.97
CA TYR A 56 24.15 9.07 -3.63
C TYR A 56 24.72 7.65 -3.59
N GLY A 57 25.15 7.11 -4.74
CA GLY A 57 25.76 5.78 -4.83
C GLY A 57 24.77 4.62 -4.71
N PHE A 58 23.53 4.79 -5.16
CA PHE A 58 22.51 3.74 -5.20
C PHE A 58 22.38 3.11 -6.59
N TYR A 59 21.78 1.92 -6.62
CA TYR A 59 21.28 1.33 -7.86
C TYR A 59 19.93 1.97 -8.23
N PRO A 60 19.67 2.34 -9.50
CA PRO A 60 18.39 2.92 -9.90
C PRO A 60 17.17 2.04 -9.54
N ASN A 61 17.29 0.72 -9.71
CA ASN A 61 16.20 -0.21 -9.39
C ASN A 61 15.87 -0.27 -7.89
N TYR A 62 16.85 0.01 -7.03
CA TYR A 62 16.61 0.11 -5.59
C TYR A 62 15.73 1.31 -5.26
N LEU A 63 16.05 2.48 -5.83
CA LEU A 63 15.23 3.68 -5.66
C LEU A 63 13.85 3.52 -6.29
N ASN A 64 13.75 2.92 -7.48
CA ASN A 64 12.47 2.62 -8.11
C ASN A 64 11.58 1.77 -7.19
N SER A 65 12.13 0.69 -6.62
CA SER A 65 11.40 -0.19 -5.71
C SER A 65 10.91 0.56 -4.47
N LEU A 66 11.76 1.40 -3.88
CA LEU A 66 11.40 2.24 -2.74
C LEU A 66 10.25 3.19 -3.07
N PHE A 67 10.33 3.92 -4.19
CA PHE A 67 9.27 4.84 -4.61
C PHE A 67 7.97 4.12 -4.99
N SER A 68 8.05 2.91 -5.57
CA SER A 68 6.88 2.09 -5.85
C SER A 68 6.16 1.69 -4.56
N SER A 69 6.90 1.25 -3.53
CA SER A 69 6.30 0.90 -2.24
C SER A 69 5.64 2.08 -1.52
N MET A 70 6.10 3.31 -1.77
CA MET A 70 5.52 4.54 -1.21
C MET A 70 4.34 5.10 -2.01
N MET A 71 4.02 4.53 -3.18
CA MET A 71 2.96 5.04 -4.05
C MET A 71 1.57 4.63 -3.54
N ASP A 72 1.45 3.47 -2.89
CA ASP A 72 0.17 2.89 -2.48
C ASP A 72 0.17 2.51 -0.98
N GLU A 73 0.21 3.52 -0.11
CA GLU A 73 0.13 3.32 1.34
C GLU A 73 -1.22 2.67 1.76
N GLU A 74 -2.28 2.92 0.99
CA GLU A 74 -3.63 2.42 1.27
C GLU A 74 -3.71 0.89 1.24
N GLU A 75 -2.91 0.23 0.41
CA GLU A 75 -2.78 -1.23 0.40
C GLU A 75 -2.28 -1.81 1.73
N PHE A 76 -1.57 -1.00 2.53
CA PHE A 76 -1.08 -1.40 3.85
C PHE A 76 -2.10 -1.17 4.97
N LYS A 77 -3.28 -0.59 4.70
CA LYS A 77 -4.35 -0.53 5.70
C LYS A 77 -4.84 -1.93 6.05
N PRO A 78 -5.13 -2.21 7.35
CA PRO A 78 -5.76 -3.45 7.74
C PRO A 78 -7.06 -3.65 6.95
N ARG A 79 -7.17 -4.79 6.27
CA ARG A 79 -8.43 -5.17 5.62
C ARG A 79 -9.42 -5.58 6.70
N VAL A 80 -10.66 -5.11 6.57
CA VAL A 80 -11.75 -5.59 7.41
C VAL A 80 -12.07 -7.01 6.97
N GLU A 81 -11.60 -7.98 7.74
CA GLU A 81 -11.91 -9.38 7.50
C GLU A 81 -13.35 -9.67 7.93
N PRO A 82 -14.21 -10.18 7.04
CA PRO A 82 -15.61 -10.41 7.39
C PRO A 82 -15.74 -11.43 8.52
N ALA A 83 -16.30 -11.01 9.65
CA ALA A 83 -16.42 -11.81 10.86
C ALA A 83 -17.88 -12.17 11.13
N LYS A 84 -18.14 -13.44 11.48
CA LYS A 84 -19.47 -13.99 11.82
C LYS A 84 -20.50 -13.69 10.72
N PHE A 85 -20.52 -14.56 9.71
CA PHE A 85 -21.54 -14.53 8.67
C PHE A 85 -22.94 -14.49 9.30
N LYS A 86 -23.77 -13.53 8.87
CA LYS A 86 -25.15 -13.37 9.34
C LYS A 86 -26.14 -14.01 8.39
N LYS A 87 -26.16 -13.57 7.13
CA LYS A 87 -27.11 -14.04 6.11
C LYS A 87 -26.72 -13.59 4.71
N HIS A 88 -27.35 -14.22 3.72
CA HIS A 88 -27.38 -13.74 2.33
C HIS A 88 -28.54 -12.76 2.16
N ILE A 89 -28.27 -11.60 1.57
CA ILE A 89 -29.28 -10.63 1.16
C ILE A 89 -29.45 -10.79 -0.36
N PRO A 90 -30.60 -11.30 -0.85
CA PRO A 90 -30.84 -11.39 -2.29
C PRO A 90 -31.01 -9.97 -2.85
N VAL A 91 -30.34 -9.67 -3.98
CA VAL A 91 -30.40 -8.35 -4.62
C VAL A 91 -30.79 -8.45 -6.09
N LEU A 92 -30.18 -9.40 -6.82
CA LEU A 92 -30.35 -9.59 -8.27
C LEU A 92 -30.37 -8.27 -9.06
N LYS A 93 -29.24 -7.57 -9.08
CA LYS A 93 -29.08 -6.30 -9.81
C LYS A 93 -28.06 -6.46 -10.92
N THR A 94 -28.42 -5.96 -12.11
CA THR A 94 -27.54 -5.97 -13.29
C THR A 94 -27.22 -4.55 -13.72
N TYR A 95 -25.98 -4.32 -14.14
CA TYR A 95 -25.48 -3.06 -14.66
C TYR A 95 -24.57 -3.34 -15.86
N GLU A 96 -24.68 -2.54 -16.92
CA GLU A 96 -23.83 -2.67 -18.10
C GLU A 96 -22.98 -1.41 -18.28
N ARG A 97 -21.69 -1.59 -18.56
CA ARG A 97 -20.78 -0.50 -18.92
C ARG A 97 -19.72 -1.00 -19.89
N ASN A 98 -19.52 -0.26 -20.99
CA ASN A 98 -18.54 -0.56 -22.03
C ASN A 98 -18.64 -2.01 -22.56
N GLY A 99 -19.86 -2.50 -22.81
CA GLY A 99 -20.13 -3.87 -23.28
C GLY A 99 -19.86 -4.98 -22.26
N THR A 100 -19.55 -4.64 -21.02
CA THR A 100 -19.40 -5.60 -19.91
C THR A 100 -20.63 -5.57 -19.01
N VAL A 101 -21.22 -6.74 -18.78
CA VAL A 101 -22.39 -6.92 -17.90
C VAL A 101 -21.93 -7.37 -16.52
N TYR A 102 -22.32 -6.61 -15.49
CA TYR A 102 -22.07 -6.87 -14.08
C TYR A 102 -23.38 -7.31 -13.42
N THR A 103 -23.40 -8.48 -12.78
CA THR A 103 -24.58 -8.96 -12.06
C THR A 103 -24.22 -9.26 -10.61
N VAL A 104 -24.94 -8.64 -9.67
CA VAL A 104 -24.88 -8.93 -8.23
C VAL A 104 -26.11 -9.76 -7.86
N THR A 105 -25.92 -11.05 -7.62
CA THR A 105 -27.03 -11.97 -7.28
C THR A 105 -27.43 -11.85 -5.81
N PHE A 106 -26.45 -11.77 -4.91
CA PHE A 106 -26.65 -11.59 -3.47
C PHE A 106 -25.49 -10.83 -2.84
N ILE A 107 -25.72 -10.29 -1.65
CA ILE A 107 -24.69 -9.70 -0.78
C ILE A 107 -24.55 -10.59 0.45
N ARG A 108 -23.32 -10.87 0.88
CA ARG A 108 -23.05 -11.54 2.16
C ARG A 108 -22.98 -10.50 3.27
N GLN A 109 -23.79 -10.67 4.31
CA GLN A 109 -23.76 -9.81 5.49
C GLN A 109 -22.92 -10.46 6.59
N TYR A 110 -22.06 -9.67 7.23
CA TYR A 110 -21.25 -10.06 8.37
C TYR A 110 -21.55 -9.15 9.58
N SER A 111 -20.90 -9.40 10.70
CA SER A 111 -21.18 -8.69 11.95
C SER A 111 -20.47 -7.37 12.13
N ASN A 112 -19.29 -7.24 11.51
CA ASN A 112 -18.45 -6.06 11.47
C ASN A 112 -18.63 -5.25 10.19
#